data_AF-A0A7C0UG41-F1
#
_entry.id   AF-A0A7C0UG41-F1
#
_cell.length_a   1.000
_cell.length_b   1.000
_cell.length_c   1.000
_cell.angle_alpha   90.00
_cell.angle_beta   90.00
_cell.angle_gamma   90.00
#
_symmetry.space_group_name_H-M   'P 1'
#
loop_
_entity.id
_entity.type
_entity.pdbx_description
1 polymer ?
#
loop_
_entity_poly.entity_id
_entity_poly.type
_entity_poly.pdbx_seq_one_letter_code
_entity_poly.pdbx_strand_id
1 'polypeptide(L)'
;MKRIGIITCGGDCGGLNAVVKSVTQTAHSMGVETLVVPNGYAGLYNLIDMEAPVVLTPARVDSIDANLAGSEAGHSRVKISKIKDPDKYRKIRDGLNKFNIDGLVISGGDDTGSVMVDLAERGISCVHVPKTMDLDLQPYSVGGDSSLNRIARFTE
;
A
#
# COMPACT_ATOMS: atom_id res chain seq x y z
N MET A 1 8.09 -14.55 -8.69
CA MET A 1 7.26 -14.07 -7.57
C MET A 1 6.08 -15.01 -7.42
N LYS A 2 5.83 -15.50 -6.22
CA LYS A 2 4.67 -16.29 -5.82
C LYS A 2 3.72 -15.48 -4.95
N ARG A 3 4.22 -14.48 -4.22
CA ARG A 3 3.38 -13.69 -3.30
C ARG A 3 3.85 -12.23 -3.19
N ILE A 4 2.90 -11.30 -3.16
CA ILE A 4 3.15 -9.86 -3.05
C ILE A 4 2.37 -9.23 -1.87
N GLY A 5 2.96 -8.21 -1.25
CA GLY A 5 2.32 -7.42 -0.20
C GLY A 5 1.75 -6.11 -0.74
N ILE A 6 0.51 -5.78 -0.39
CA ILE A 6 -0.13 -4.50 -0.73
C ILE A 6 -0.09 -3.59 0.49
N ILE A 7 0.37 -2.36 0.28
CA ILE A 7 0.54 -1.36 1.34
C ILE A 7 -0.14 -0.05 0.92
N THR A 8 -0.95 0.53 1.80
CA THR A 8 -1.46 1.90 1.65
C THR A 8 -0.82 2.83 2.68
N CYS A 9 -0.17 3.88 2.20
CA CYS A 9 0.69 4.78 2.99
C CYS A 9 0.25 6.25 2.89
N GLY A 10 0.54 7.02 3.94
CA GLY A 10 0.29 8.46 3.98
C GLY A 10 -1.13 8.82 4.41
N GLY A 11 -1.63 9.95 3.88
CA GLY A 11 -3.00 10.40 4.09
C GLY A 11 -4.01 9.57 3.27
N ASP A 12 -5.21 9.41 3.83
CA ASP A 12 -6.33 8.73 3.18
C ASP A 12 -6.89 9.55 2.00
N CYS A 13 -7.45 8.86 1.00
CA CYS A 13 -8.18 9.49 -0.11
C CYS A 13 -9.15 8.48 -0.77
N GLY A 14 -10.04 8.98 -1.63
CA GLY A 14 -10.94 8.14 -2.40
C GLY A 14 -10.20 7.16 -3.33
N GLY A 15 -10.70 5.91 -3.42
CA GLY A 15 -10.21 4.91 -4.37
C GLY A 15 -9.12 3.97 -3.83
N LEU A 16 -8.72 4.06 -2.55
CA LEU A 16 -7.75 3.14 -1.98
C LEU A 16 -8.21 1.68 -1.97
N ASN A 17 -9.48 1.42 -1.63
CA ASN A 17 -10.07 0.09 -1.75
C ASN A 17 -10.09 -0.43 -3.20
N ALA A 18 -10.27 0.46 -4.18
CA ALA A 18 -10.18 0.10 -5.59
C ALA A 18 -8.75 -0.36 -5.97
N VAL A 19 -7.71 0.25 -5.41
CA VAL A 19 -6.31 -0.20 -5.59
C VAL A 19 -6.10 -1.59 -4.99
N VAL A 20 -6.51 -1.81 -3.74
CA VAL A 20 -6.37 -3.12 -3.08
C VAL A 20 -7.08 -4.21 -3.90
N LYS A 21 -8.29 -3.92 -4.37
CA LYS A 21 -9.11 -4.82 -5.17
C LYS A 21 -8.49 -5.12 -6.54
N SER A 22 -8.10 -4.10 -7.29
CA SER A 22 -7.58 -4.27 -8.66
C SER A 22 -6.22 -4.97 -8.70
N VAL A 23 -5.31 -4.61 -7.79
CA VAL A 23 -4.00 -5.26 -7.66
C VAL A 23 -4.20 -6.73 -7.32
N THR A 24 -5.11 -7.03 -6.39
CA THR A 24 -5.37 -8.40 -5.98
C THR A 24 -5.99 -9.23 -7.10
N GLN A 25 -7.03 -8.73 -7.77
CA GLN A 25 -7.67 -9.44 -8.88
C GLN A 25 -6.67 -9.71 -10.01
N THR A 26 -5.82 -8.73 -10.33
CA THR A 26 -4.76 -8.89 -11.33
C THR A 26 -3.76 -9.95 -10.92
N ALA A 27 -3.26 -9.91 -9.69
CA ALA A 27 -2.30 -10.90 -9.18
C ALA A 27 -2.88 -12.33 -9.17
N HIS A 28 -4.13 -12.51 -8.71
CA HIS A 28 -4.80 -13.83 -8.76
C HIS A 28 -4.94 -14.36 -10.18
N SER A 29 -5.24 -13.50 -11.16
CA SER A 29 -5.31 -13.91 -12.57
C SER A 29 -3.97 -14.43 -13.12
N MET A 30 -2.86 -14.06 -12.47
CA MET A 30 -1.50 -14.50 -12.80
C MET A 30 -1.02 -15.64 -11.88
N GLY A 31 -1.87 -16.17 -10.99
CA GLY A 31 -1.49 -17.20 -10.03
C GLY A 31 -0.59 -16.70 -8.89
N VAL A 32 -0.58 -15.39 -8.62
CA VAL A 32 0.20 -14.74 -7.55
C VAL A 32 -0.71 -14.44 -6.37
N GLU A 33 -0.31 -14.87 -5.18
CA GLU A 33 -1.05 -14.59 -3.94
C GLU A 33 -0.79 -13.17 -3.43
N THR A 34 -1.79 -12.53 -2.84
CA THR A 34 -1.64 -11.19 -2.26
C THR A 34 -1.95 -11.18 -0.77
N LEU A 35 -1.18 -10.36 -0.04
CA LEU A 35 -1.34 -10.10 1.38
C LEU A 35 -1.53 -8.61 1.59
N VAL A 36 -2.27 -8.22 2.63
CA VAL A 36 -2.24 -6.86 3.16
C VAL A 36 -1.10 -6.71 4.15
N VAL A 37 -0.29 -5.67 3.99
CA VAL A 37 0.55 -5.14 5.07
C VAL A 37 -0.21 -4.00 5.74
N PRO A 38 -0.71 -4.20 6.97
CA PRO A 38 -1.61 -3.23 7.59
C PRO A 38 -0.88 -1.95 7.98
N ASN A 39 -1.58 -0.82 8.04
CA ASN A 39 -1.08 0.42 8.63
C ASN A 39 0.24 0.92 7.98
N GLY A 40 0.34 0.84 6.66
CA GLY A 40 1.42 1.43 5.89
C GLY A 40 2.82 0.97 6.31
N TYR A 41 3.77 1.90 6.33
CA TYR A 41 5.15 1.63 6.74
C TYR A 41 5.31 1.19 8.20
N ALA A 42 4.35 1.49 9.07
CA ALA A 42 4.38 1.02 10.45
C ALA A 42 4.18 -0.50 10.51
N GLY A 43 3.20 -1.04 9.80
CA GLY A 43 3.04 -2.50 9.73
C GLY A 43 4.13 -3.17 8.91
N LEU A 44 4.71 -2.51 7.90
CA LEU A 44 5.87 -3.06 7.19
C LEU A 44 7.05 -3.27 8.14
N TYR A 45 7.34 -2.31 9.01
CA TYR A 45 8.40 -2.42 10.01
C TYR A 45 8.10 -3.47 11.08
N ASN A 46 6.85 -3.54 11.55
CA ASN A 46 6.41 -4.50 12.57
C ASN A 46 5.98 -5.86 12.00
N LEU A 47 6.21 -6.10 10.70
CA LEU A 47 5.74 -7.31 10.02
C LEU A 47 6.31 -8.57 10.67
N ILE A 48 7.56 -8.52 11.12
CA ILE A 48 8.22 -9.64 11.81
C ILE A 48 7.48 -10.07 13.08
N ASP A 49 6.83 -9.13 13.77
CA ASP A 49 6.11 -9.35 15.03
C ASP A 49 4.65 -9.79 14.81
N MET A 50 4.14 -9.71 13.57
CA MET A 50 2.78 -10.16 13.27
C MET A 50 2.66 -11.68 13.40
N GLU A 51 1.58 -12.16 14.01
CA GLU A 51 1.31 -13.60 14.13
C GLU A 51 0.90 -14.20 12.79
N ALA A 52 -0.05 -13.55 12.10
CA ALA A 52 -0.58 -13.98 10.82
C ALA A 52 -0.81 -12.78 9.89
N PRO A 53 -0.50 -12.89 8.59
CA PRO A 53 -0.81 -11.86 7.62
C PRO A 53 -2.28 -12.00 7.17
N VAL A 54 -2.86 -10.91 6.69
CA VAL A 54 -4.20 -10.95 6.08
C VAL A 54 -4.05 -11.32 4.61
N VAL A 55 -4.36 -12.57 4.28
CA VAL A 55 -4.40 -13.05 2.89
C VAL A 55 -5.67 -12.51 2.22
N LEU A 56 -5.51 -11.89 1.06
CA LEU A 56 -6.62 -11.40 0.26
C LEU A 56 -7.09 -12.50 -0.70
N THR A 57 -7.88 -13.43 -0.18
CA THR A 57 -8.54 -14.46 -0.99
C THR A 57 -9.56 -13.84 -1.94
N PRO A 58 -9.93 -14.51 -3.06
CA PRO A 58 -10.97 -14.01 -3.95
C PRO A 58 -12.27 -13.64 -3.21
N ALA A 59 -12.72 -14.49 -2.29
CA ALA A 59 -13.92 -14.22 -1.47
C ALA A 59 -13.78 -12.98 -0.59
N ARG A 60 -12.60 -12.75 0.02
CA ARG A 60 -12.36 -11.54 0.82
C ARG A 60 -12.36 -10.30 -0.07
N VAL A 61 -11.75 -10.38 -1.24
CA VAL A 61 -11.62 -9.26 -2.18
C VAL A 61 -12.98 -8.86 -2.76
N ASP A 62 -13.86 -9.83 -3.01
CA ASP A 62 -15.23 -9.56 -3.45
C ASP A 62 -16.03 -8.78 -2.40
N SER A 63 -15.75 -9.00 -1.11
CA SER A 63 -16.37 -8.26 0.00
C SER A 63 -15.87 -6.82 0.18
N ILE A 64 -14.74 -6.46 -0.44
CA ILE A 64 -14.21 -5.08 -0.40
C ILE A 64 -15.02 -4.22 -1.37
N ASP A 65 -15.73 -3.23 -0.84
CA ASP A 65 -16.43 -2.22 -1.65
C ASP A 65 -15.45 -1.14 -2.10
N ALA A 66 -15.22 -1.07 -3.41
CA ALA A 66 -14.32 -0.10 -4.04
C ALA A 66 -14.84 1.35 -3.97
N ASN A 67 -16.14 1.54 -3.71
CA ASN A 67 -16.76 2.86 -3.64
C ASN A 67 -16.70 3.47 -2.23
N LEU A 68 -16.41 2.65 -1.20
CA LEU A 68 -16.23 3.17 0.15
C LEU A 68 -14.88 3.88 0.26
N ALA A 69 -14.91 5.03 0.93
CA ALA A 69 -13.70 5.76 1.31
C ALA A 69 -12.90 4.97 2.36
N GLY A 70 -11.61 5.28 2.47
CA GLY A 70 -10.70 4.54 3.32
C GLY A 70 -9.99 3.40 2.62
N SER A 71 -9.23 2.67 3.42
CA SER A 71 -8.45 1.51 3.00
C SER A 71 -8.68 0.36 3.98
N GLU A 72 -9.10 -0.79 3.47
CA GLU A 72 -9.12 -2.07 4.21
C GLU A 72 -7.73 -2.50 4.69
N ALA A 73 -6.67 -1.99 4.04
CA ALA A 73 -5.30 -2.17 4.51
C ALA A 73 -4.90 -1.20 5.64
N GLY A 74 -5.78 -0.28 6.02
CA GLY A 74 -5.47 0.82 6.93
C GLY A 74 -4.48 1.82 6.31
N HIS A 75 -4.10 2.84 7.06
CA HIS A 75 -3.08 3.80 6.61
C HIS A 75 -2.23 4.27 7.78
N SER A 76 -1.03 4.75 7.48
CA SER A 76 -0.13 5.30 8.49
C SER A 76 0.69 6.45 7.94
N ARG A 77 0.96 7.42 8.81
CA ARG A 77 1.84 8.57 8.56
C ARG A 77 3.28 8.33 9.04
N VAL A 78 3.60 7.12 9.49
CA VAL A 78 4.97 6.74 9.84
C VAL A 78 5.83 6.82 8.58
N LYS A 79 7.00 7.46 8.68
CA LYS A 79 8.03 7.44 7.64
C LYS A 79 9.15 6.49 8.07
N ILE A 80 9.56 5.55 7.21
CA ILE A 80 10.65 4.60 7.53
C ILE A 80 11.94 5.34 7.94
N SER A 81 12.24 6.45 7.27
CA SER A 81 13.38 7.32 7.58
C SER A 81 13.36 7.86 9.02
N LYS A 82 12.17 8.08 9.60
CA LYS A 82 12.01 8.58 10.98
C LYS A 82 12.04 7.50 12.06
N ILE A 83 11.99 6.22 11.70
CA ILE A 83 12.10 5.12 12.66
C ILE A 83 13.54 5.11 13.21
N LYS A 84 13.70 5.32 14.52
CA LYS A 84 15.02 5.30 15.19
C LYS A 84 15.41 3.86 15.56
N ASP A 85 15.65 3.04 14.55
CA ASP A 85 16.15 1.68 14.69
C ASP A 85 17.24 1.43 13.62
N PRO A 86 18.50 1.18 14.00
CA PRO A 86 19.57 0.86 13.05
C PRO A 86 19.30 -0.45 12.28
N ASP A 87 18.55 -1.38 12.86
CA ASP A 87 18.24 -2.68 12.28
C ASP A 87 16.92 -2.68 11.49
N LYS A 88 16.29 -1.52 11.27
CA LYS A 88 14.94 -1.42 10.69
C LYS A 88 14.77 -2.19 9.38
N TYR A 89 15.77 -2.14 8.49
CA TYR A 89 15.68 -2.81 7.18
C TYR A 89 15.92 -4.30 7.28
N ARG A 90 16.75 -4.74 8.25
CA ARG A 90 16.90 -6.17 8.55
C ARG A 90 15.56 -6.72 9.04
N LYS A 91 14.91 -6.04 9.99
CA LYS A 91 13.57 -6.41 10.48
C LYS A 91 12.51 -6.45 9.37
N ILE A 92 12.47 -5.43 8.51
CA ILE A 92 11.56 -5.41 7.36
C ILE A 92 11.79 -6.64 6.48
N ARG A 93 13.05 -6.89 6.09
CA ARG A 93 13.40 -8.04 5.24
C ARG A 93 13.04 -9.37 5.90
N ASP A 94 13.33 -9.52 7.19
CA ASP A 94 13.03 -10.74 7.94
C ASP A 94 11.51 -10.95 8.04
N GLY A 95 10.72 -9.88 8.21
CA GLY A 95 9.26 -9.93 8.16
C GLY A 95 8.71 -10.30 6.78
N LEU A 96 9.28 -9.75 5.71
CA LEU A 96 8.92 -10.14 4.34
C LEU A 96 9.23 -11.62 4.10
N ASN A 97 10.41 -12.10 4.52
CA ASN A 97 10.80 -13.50 4.43
C ASN A 97 9.90 -14.43 5.25
N LYS A 98 9.53 -14.03 6.48
CA LYS A 98 8.62 -14.79 7.36
C LYS A 98 7.31 -15.16 6.66
N PHE A 99 6.79 -14.25 5.82
CA PHE A 99 5.54 -14.45 5.08
C PHE A 99 5.73 -14.74 3.59
N ASN A 100 6.97 -14.99 3.16
CA ASN A 100 7.34 -15.24 1.76
C ASN A 100 6.86 -14.14 0.80
N ILE A 101 6.95 -12.87 1.18
CA ILE A 101 6.61 -11.74 0.32
C ILE A 101 7.80 -11.43 -0.59
N ASP A 102 7.63 -11.65 -1.89
CA ASP A 102 8.69 -11.42 -2.88
C ASP A 102 8.77 -9.97 -3.34
N GLY A 103 7.70 -9.19 -3.14
CA GLY A 103 7.67 -7.78 -3.51
C GLY A 103 6.45 -7.04 -2.99
N LEU A 104 6.50 -5.72 -3.10
CA LEU A 104 5.51 -4.80 -2.55
C LEU A 104 4.82 -3.96 -3.63
N VAL A 105 3.51 -3.78 -3.49
CA VAL A 105 2.75 -2.77 -4.20
C VAL A 105 2.39 -1.68 -3.20
N ILE A 106 2.99 -0.50 -3.36
CA ILE A 106 2.88 0.60 -2.38
C ILE A 106 2.03 1.70 -3.00
N SER A 107 0.84 1.92 -2.43
CA SER A 107 -0.02 3.05 -2.76
C SER A 107 0.27 4.21 -1.81
N GLY A 108 0.75 5.34 -2.34
CA GLY A 108 1.17 6.46 -1.51
C GLY A 108 1.46 7.74 -2.29
N GLY A 109 1.67 8.84 -1.55
CA GLY A 109 1.94 10.18 -2.10
C GLY A 109 3.41 10.43 -2.44
N ASP A 110 3.78 11.70 -2.55
CA ASP A 110 5.11 12.24 -2.86
C ASP A 110 6.26 11.60 -2.07
N ASP A 111 6.11 11.45 -0.76
CA ASP A 111 7.12 10.88 0.13
C ASP A 111 7.51 9.43 -0.25
N THR A 112 6.61 8.72 -0.93
CA THR A 112 6.78 7.32 -1.32
C THR A 112 7.94 7.13 -2.27
N GLY A 113 8.23 8.09 -3.15
CA GLY A 113 9.34 7.98 -4.10
C GLY A 113 10.70 7.76 -3.41
N SER A 114 10.95 8.49 -2.33
CA SER A 114 12.18 8.32 -1.54
C SER A 114 12.26 6.94 -0.88
N VAL A 115 11.13 6.41 -0.42
CA VAL A 115 11.04 5.09 0.19
C VAL A 115 11.24 3.98 -0.85
N MET A 116 10.74 4.16 -2.07
CA MET A 116 10.93 3.20 -3.16
C MET A 116 12.41 3.01 -3.51
N VAL A 117 13.16 4.12 -3.65
CA VAL A 117 14.61 4.08 -3.90
C VAL A 117 15.31 3.37 -2.76
N ASP A 118 14.98 3.77 -1.53
CA ASP A 118 15.55 3.23 -0.30
C ASP A 118 15.32 1.70 -0.17
N LEU A 119 14.10 1.22 -0.40
CA LEU A 119 13.79 -0.21 -0.40
C LEU A 119 14.52 -0.95 -1.54
N ALA A 120 14.56 -0.39 -2.74
CA ALA A 120 15.21 -0.99 -3.90
C ALA A 120 16.72 -1.17 -3.71
N GLU A 121 17.42 -0.16 -3.16
CA GLU A 121 18.84 -0.23 -2.82
C GLU A 121 19.17 -1.37 -1.83
N ARG A 122 18.18 -1.81 -1.07
CA ARG A 122 18.29 -2.88 -0.08
C ARG A 122 17.80 -4.23 -0.61
N GLY A 123 17.53 -4.31 -1.90
CA GLY A 123 17.08 -5.53 -2.58
C GLY A 123 15.61 -5.87 -2.36
N ILE A 124 14.79 -4.94 -1.87
CA ILE A 124 13.34 -5.15 -1.71
C ILE A 124 12.63 -4.68 -2.97
N SER A 125 12.06 -5.62 -3.73
CA SER A 125 11.30 -5.31 -4.94
C SER A 125 10.01 -4.59 -4.58
N CYS A 126 9.75 -3.44 -5.21
CA CYS A 126 8.53 -2.68 -4.99
C CYS A 126 8.07 -1.95 -6.25
N VAL A 127 6.76 -1.71 -6.35
CA VAL A 127 6.14 -0.83 -7.37
C VAL A 127 5.23 0.19 -6.69
N HIS A 128 5.18 1.40 -7.25
CA HIS A 128 4.40 2.52 -6.73
C HIS A 128 3.06 2.65 -7.45
N VAL A 129 1.98 2.80 -6.68
CA VAL A 129 0.68 3.27 -7.15
C VAL A 129 0.51 4.71 -6.66
N PRO A 130 0.61 5.72 -7.55
CA PRO A 130 0.52 7.12 -7.15
C PRO A 130 -0.85 7.47 -6.56
N LYS A 131 -0.83 7.94 -5.32
CA LYS A 131 -2.02 8.25 -4.54
C LYS A 131 -1.87 9.60 -3.85
N THR A 132 -2.64 10.59 -4.28
CA THR A 132 -2.71 11.92 -3.65
C THR A 132 -4.02 12.60 -4.06
N MET A 133 -4.61 13.38 -3.16
CA MET A 133 -5.74 14.24 -3.52
C MET A 133 -5.27 15.54 -4.18
N ASP A 134 -3.99 15.88 -4.00
CA ASP A 134 -3.41 17.18 -4.35
C ASP A 134 -2.97 17.26 -5.82
N LEU A 135 -2.94 16.12 -6.53
CA LEU A 135 -2.47 16.00 -7.92
C LEU A 135 -1.05 16.56 -8.14
N ASP A 136 -0.21 16.47 -7.11
CA ASP A 136 1.14 17.03 -7.04
C ASP A 136 2.26 16.04 -7.42
N LEU A 137 1.91 14.77 -7.64
CA LEU A 137 2.85 13.72 -8.00
C LEU A 137 2.91 13.43 -9.52
N GLN A 138 1.76 13.41 -10.17
CA GLN A 138 1.59 13.20 -11.62
C GLN A 138 0.21 13.74 -12.05
N PRO A 139 -0.08 13.92 -13.37
CA PRO A 139 -1.32 14.54 -13.83
C PRO A 139 -2.60 13.90 -13.31
N TYR A 140 -2.58 12.58 -13.07
CA TYR A 140 -3.70 11.82 -12.49
C TYR A 140 -3.20 10.94 -11.36
N SER A 141 -3.88 10.92 -10.23
CA SER A 141 -3.57 10.00 -9.14
C SER A 141 -4.83 9.53 -8.43
N VAL A 142 -4.70 8.42 -7.71
CA VAL A 142 -5.79 7.87 -6.91
C VAL A 142 -6.19 8.90 -5.85
N GLY A 143 -7.45 9.33 -5.89
CA GLY A 143 -8.06 10.30 -4.98
C GLY A 143 -8.24 11.71 -5.54
N GLY A 144 -7.55 12.07 -6.62
CA GLY A 144 -7.63 13.42 -7.20
C GLY A 144 -9.03 13.76 -7.74
N ASP A 145 -9.54 12.94 -8.65
CA ASP A 145 -10.87 13.15 -9.25
C ASP A 145 -12.01 13.13 -8.21
N SER A 146 -11.96 12.19 -7.26
CA SER A 146 -12.95 12.13 -6.17
C SER A 146 -12.95 13.40 -5.32
N SER A 147 -11.77 14.01 -5.11
CA SER A 147 -11.63 15.27 -4.37
C SER A 147 -12.19 16.45 -5.14
N LEU A 148 -11.90 16.55 -6.44
CA LEU A 148 -12.46 17.58 -7.32
C LEU A 148 -13.99 17.51 -7.36
N ASN A 149 -14.56 16.31 -7.55
CA ASN A 149 -16.00 16.10 -7.55
C ASN A 149 -16.65 16.48 -6.20
N ARG A 150 -15.96 16.25 -5.08
CA ARG A 150 -16.47 16.64 -3.76
C ARG A 150 -16.46 18.15 -3.56
N ILE A 151 -15.43 18.85 -4.05
CA ILE A 151 -15.32 20.32 -3.99
C ILE A 151 -16.40 20.96 -4.88
N ALA A 152 -16.59 20.45 -6.09
CA ALA A 152 -17.57 20.97 -7.05
C ALA A 152 -18.99 21.04 -6.49
N ARG A 153 -19.39 20.07 -5.66
CA ARG A 153 -20.70 20.07 -4.98
C ARG A 153 -20.93 21.22 -4.01
N PHE A 154 -19.89 21.91 -3.54
CA PHE A 154 -20.02 23.10 -2.70
C PHE A 154 -20.11 24.39 -3.53
N THR A 155 -19.83 24.31 -4.82
CA THR A 155 -19.91 25.44 -5.76
C THR A 155 -21.18 25.43 -6.61
N GLU A 156 -21.94 24.33 -6.57
CA GLU A 156 -23.32 24.20 -7.07
C GLU A 156 -24.33 24.74 -6.04
#